data_AF-A0A447NZT5-F1
#
_entry.id   AF-A0A447NZT5-F1
#
_cell.length_a   1.000
_cell.length_b   1.000
_cell.length_c   1.000
_cell.angle_alpha   90.00
_cell.angle_beta   90.00
_cell.angle_gamma   90.00
#
_symmetry.space_group_name_H-M   'P 1'
#
loop_
_entity.id
_entity.type
_entity.pdbx_description
1 polymer ?
#
loop_
_entity_poly.entity_id
_entity_poly.type
_entity_poly.pdbx_seq_one_letter_code
_entity_poly.pdbx_strand_id
1 'polypeptide(L)'
;MPNATRSRIGRGQYLTPAEHNPVGLLEEALRDVIAADPIHQRICKELGKNLPFTRLDELARNALAKGLIDKDEAAILAKAEESRLRSINVDDFEPEALATKPVKLPEKVRKVEAA
;
A
#
# COMPACT_ATOMS: atom_id res chain seq x y z
N MET A 1 8.65 0.73 -15.04
CA MET A 1 7.90 -0.17 -15.94
C MET A 1 8.67 -1.47 -16.19
N PRO A 2 8.00 -2.63 -16.25
CA PRO A 2 8.61 -3.92 -16.61
C PRO A 2 9.27 -3.87 -17.98
N ASN A 3 10.33 -4.67 -18.20
CA ASN A 3 11.07 -4.71 -19.46
C ASN A 3 11.13 -6.12 -20.07
N ALA A 4 11.56 -6.20 -21.34
CA ALA A 4 11.62 -7.46 -22.09
C ALA A 4 12.55 -8.51 -21.45
N THR A 5 13.63 -8.08 -20.79
CA THR A 5 14.54 -8.98 -20.08
C THR A 5 13.84 -9.70 -18.93
N ARG A 6 13.05 -8.99 -18.12
CA ARG A 6 12.22 -9.60 -17.05
C ARG A 6 11.27 -10.64 -17.63
N SER A 7 10.54 -10.29 -18.69
CA SER A 7 9.58 -11.20 -19.34
C SER A 7 10.24 -12.46 -19.89
N ARG A 8 11.49 -12.35 -20.38
CA ARG A 8 12.25 -13.50 -20.85
C ARG A 8 12.69 -14.42 -19.70
N ILE A 9 13.12 -13.85 -18.58
CA ILE A 9 13.53 -14.63 -17.40
C ILE A 9 12.33 -15.33 -16.74
N GLY A 10 11.18 -14.66 -16.64
CA GLY A 10 9.96 -15.22 -16.06
C GLY A 10 9.19 -16.17 -16.97
N ARG A 11 9.66 -16.41 -18.21
CA ARG A 11 8.96 -17.26 -19.18
C ARG A 11 8.84 -18.70 -18.65
N GLY A 12 7.64 -19.26 -18.74
CA GLY A 12 7.33 -20.61 -18.27
C GLY A 12 6.93 -20.68 -16.79
N GLN A 13 6.98 -19.58 -16.05
CA GLN A 13 6.42 -19.50 -14.70
C GLN A 13 4.88 -19.46 -14.77
N TYR A 14 4.23 -20.12 -13.82
CA TYR A 14 2.78 -20.04 -13.65
C TYR A 14 2.40 -18.76 -12.88
N LEU A 15 2.13 -17.68 -13.63
CA LEU A 15 1.83 -16.35 -13.09
C LEU A 15 0.33 -16.01 -13.12
N THR A 16 -0.53 -17.01 -13.30
CA THR A 16 -1.98 -16.78 -13.25
C THR A 16 -2.38 -16.42 -11.83
N PRO A 17 -3.04 -15.27 -11.59
CA PRO A 17 -3.54 -14.92 -10.28
C PRO A 17 -4.56 -15.95 -9.80
N ALA A 18 -4.35 -16.48 -8.61
CA ALA A 18 -5.26 -17.40 -7.93
C ALA A 18 -5.05 -17.28 -6.42
N GLU A 19 -6.09 -17.58 -5.63
CA GLU A 19 -6.06 -17.52 -4.17
C GLU A 19 -4.85 -18.24 -3.56
N HIS A 20 -4.49 -19.41 -4.12
CA HIS A 20 -3.36 -20.22 -3.66
C HIS A 20 -2.09 -20.03 -4.48
N ASN A 21 -1.99 -18.95 -5.28
CA ASN A 21 -0.79 -18.61 -6.05
C ASN A 21 -0.29 -17.21 -5.67
N PRO A 22 0.50 -17.07 -4.58
CA PRO A 22 0.99 -15.77 -4.13
C PRO A 22 1.86 -15.06 -5.18
N VAL A 23 2.60 -15.81 -5.99
CA VAL A 23 3.42 -15.23 -7.08
C VAL A 23 2.54 -14.66 -8.19
N GLY A 24 1.44 -15.33 -8.52
CA GLY A 24 0.42 -14.81 -9.44
C GLY A 24 -0.26 -13.55 -8.90
N LEU A 25 -0.60 -13.53 -7.61
CA LEU A 25 -1.17 -12.35 -6.94
C LEU A 25 -0.21 -11.17 -6.87
N LEU A 26 1.10 -11.42 -6.71
CA LEU A 26 2.14 -10.38 -6.76
C LEU A 26 2.28 -9.78 -8.16
N GLU A 27 2.19 -10.61 -9.21
CA GLU A 27 2.21 -10.14 -10.60
C GLU A 27 0.95 -9.33 -10.92
N GLU A 28 -0.22 -9.68 -10.37
CA GLU A 28 -1.42 -8.85 -10.45
C GLU A 28 -1.22 -7.51 -9.75
N ALA A 29 -0.71 -7.50 -8.51
CA ALA A 29 -0.47 -6.28 -7.76
C ALA A 29 0.47 -5.32 -8.50
N LEU A 30 1.50 -5.85 -9.16
CA LEU A 30 2.38 -5.05 -10.02
C LEU A 30 1.60 -4.36 -11.16
N ARG A 31 0.67 -5.06 -11.80
CA ARG A 31 -0.15 -4.49 -12.90
C ARG A 31 -1.10 -3.42 -12.39
N ASP A 32 -1.74 -3.67 -11.24
CA ASP A 32 -2.66 -2.70 -10.63
C ASP A 32 -1.92 -1.41 -10.24
N VAL A 33 -0.73 -1.51 -9.64
CA VAL A 33 0.12 -0.36 -9.29
C VAL A 33 0.56 0.43 -10.53
N ILE A 34 0.93 -0.26 -11.62
CA ILE A 34 1.27 0.39 -12.90
C ILE A 34 0.08 1.17 -13.47
N ALA A 35 -1.13 0.63 -13.37
CA ALA A 35 -2.34 1.30 -13.83
C ALA A 35 -2.69 2.54 -12.97
N ALA A 36 -2.42 2.47 -11.67
CA ALA A 36 -2.64 3.58 -10.72
C ALA A 36 -1.63 4.73 -10.85
N ASP A 37 -0.39 4.45 -11.26
CA ASP A 37 0.70 5.44 -11.38
C ASP A 37 0.32 6.71 -12.18
N PRO A 38 -0.19 6.64 -13.43
CA PRO A 38 -0.52 7.83 -14.20
C PRO A 38 -1.64 8.67 -13.55
N ILE A 39 -2.60 8.03 -12.88
CA ILE A 39 -3.70 8.71 -12.18
C ILE A 39 -3.15 9.46 -10.97
N HIS A 40 -2.30 8.81 -10.17
CA HIS A 40 -1.63 9.43 -9.02
C HIS A 40 -0.76 10.62 -9.43
N GLN A 41 0.05 10.47 -10.48
CA GLN A 41 0.88 11.55 -11.01
C GLN A 41 0.04 12.76 -11.44
N ARG A 42 -1.11 12.53 -12.08
CA ARG A 42 -2.04 13.59 -12.48
C ARG A 42 -2.62 14.31 -11.26
N ILE A 43 -3.08 13.57 -10.25
CA ILE A 43 -3.59 14.15 -8.99
C ILE A 43 -2.50 14.98 -8.29
N CYS A 44 -1.26 14.47 -8.21
CA CYS A 44 -0.15 15.20 -7.60
C CYS A 44 0.16 16.50 -8.33
N LYS A 45 0.11 16.48 -9.66
CA LYS A 45 0.32 17.66 -10.50
C LYS A 45 -0.78 18.71 -10.32
N GLU A 46 -2.05 18.30 -10.32
CA GLU A 46 -3.19 19.19 -10.14
C GLU A 46 -3.22 19.82 -8.74
N LEU A 47 -2.81 19.08 -7.72
CA LEU A 47 -2.73 19.58 -6.34
C LEU A 47 -1.41 20.32 -6.03
N GLY A 48 -0.44 20.30 -6.94
CA GLY A 48 0.88 20.90 -6.76
C GLY A 48 1.67 20.32 -5.58
N LYS A 49 1.39 19.06 -5.21
CA LYS A 49 1.98 18.39 -4.03
C LYS A 49 2.43 17.00 -4.41
N ASN A 50 3.58 16.59 -3.89
CA ASN A 50 4.04 15.21 -3.99
C ASN A 50 3.36 14.38 -2.88
N LEU A 51 2.31 13.66 -3.24
CA LEU A 51 1.55 12.82 -2.31
C LEU A 51 2.19 11.43 -2.22
N PRO A 52 2.14 10.76 -1.05
CA PRO A 52 2.63 9.41 -0.94
C PRO A 52 1.85 8.45 -1.85
N PHE A 53 2.52 7.42 -2.33
CA PHE A 53 1.89 6.33 -3.09
C PHE A 53 1.44 5.21 -2.12
N THR A 54 0.67 5.60 -1.11
CA THR A 54 0.07 4.72 -0.09
C THR A 54 -1.31 5.25 0.26
N ARG A 55 -2.21 4.41 0.79
CA ARG A 55 -3.60 4.78 1.10
C ARG A 55 -4.30 5.38 -0.13
N LEU A 56 -4.11 4.73 -1.28
CA LEU A 56 -4.67 5.21 -2.55
C LEU A 56 -6.20 5.20 -2.56
N ASP A 57 -6.82 4.38 -1.72
CA ASP A 57 -8.27 4.37 -1.47
C ASP A 57 -8.78 5.70 -0.88
N GLU A 58 -8.07 6.27 0.10
CA GLU A 58 -8.40 7.58 0.67
C GLU A 58 -8.08 8.71 -0.31
N LEU A 59 -6.97 8.59 -1.02
CA LEU A 59 -6.63 9.52 -2.10
C LEU A 59 -7.73 9.56 -3.16
N ALA A 60 -8.21 8.39 -3.59
CA ALA A 60 -9.27 8.24 -4.58
C ALA A 60 -10.57 8.90 -4.13
N ARG A 61 -11.01 8.66 -2.89
CA ARG A 61 -12.22 9.31 -2.32
C ARG A 61 -12.10 10.82 -2.32
N ASN A 62 -10.95 11.34 -1.89
CA ASN A 62 -10.70 12.78 -1.84
C ASN A 62 -10.62 13.42 -3.23
N ALA A 63 -9.99 12.74 -4.20
CA ALA A 63 -9.85 13.21 -5.57
C ALA A 63 -11.20 13.18 -6.31
N LEU A 64 -11.99 12.12 -6.11
CA LEU A 64 -13.36 12.00 -6.65
C LEU A 64 -14.28 13.09 -6.09
N ALA A 65 -14.23 13.35 -4.78
CA ALA A 65 -15.02 14.40 -4.14
C ALA A 65 -14.67 15.81 -4.65
N LYS A 66 -13.43 16.02 -5.10
CA LYS A 66 -12.97 17.26 -5.72
C LYS A 66 -13.18 17.31 -7.25
N GLY A 67 -13.70 16.23 -7.84
CA GLY A 67 -13.92 16.12 -9.29
C GLY A 67 -12.64 16.05 -10.12
N LEU A 68 -11.52 15.61 -9.54
CA LEU A 68 -10.23 15.50 -10.25
C LEU A 68 -10.14 14.21 -11.08
N ILE A 69 -10.88 13.18 -10.66
CA ILE A 69 -10.94 11.85 -11.29
C ILE A 69 -12.38 11.37 -11.38
N ASP A 70 -12.64 10.39 -12.24
CA ASP A 70 -13.92 9.71 -12.32
C ASP A 70 -14.01 8.48 -11.39
N LYS A 71 -15.15 7.78 -11.45
CA LYS A 71 -15.41 6.59 -10.63
C LYS A 71 -14.54 5.39 -11.01
N ASP A 72 -14.20 5.26 -12.29
CA ASP A 72 -13.42 4.13 -12.80
C ASP A 72 -11.96 4.29 -12.38
N GLU A 73 -11.43 5.51 -12.49
CA GLU A 73 -10.11 5.88 -11.99
C GLU A 73 -10.00 5.72 -10.47
N ALA A 74 -11.04 6.11 -9.73
CA ALA A 74 -11.09 5.90 -8.29
C ALA A 74 -11.06 4.40 -7.94
N ALA A 75 -11.74 3.55 -8.72
CA ALA A 75 -11.71 2.11 -8.54
C ALA A 75 -10.32 1.51 -8.83
N ILE A 76 -9.61 2.00 -9.85
CA ILE A 76 -8.22 1.57 -10.15
C ILE A 76 -7.30 1.85 -8.95
N LEU A 77 -7.37 3.05 -8.37
CA LEU A 77 -6.58 3.43 -7.19
C LEU A 77 -6.91 2.55 -5.98
N ALA A 78 -8.19 2.31 -5.72
CA ALA A 78 -8.62 1.45 -4.61
C ALA A 78 -8.15 0.00 -4.79
N LYS A 79 -8.27 -0.56 -6.01
CA LYS A 79 -7.78 -1.90 -6.32
C LYS A 79 -6.26 -2.01 -6.15
N ALA A 80 -5.50 -1.00 -6.59
CA ALA A 80 -4.05 -0.98 -6.41
C ALA A 80 -3.66 -1.01 -4.92
N GLU A 81 -4.39 -0.28 -4.06
CA GLU A 81 -4.14 -0.32 -2.62
C GLU A 81 -4.50 -1.69 -2.01
N GLU A 82 -5.63 -2.28 -2.40
CA GLU A 82 -6.03 -3.62 -1.95
C GLU A 82 -4.96 -4.67 -2.32
N SER A 83 -4.56 -4.71 -3.59
CA SER A 83 -3.55 -5.64 -4.09
C SER A 83 -2.18 -5.40 -3.43
N ARG A 84 -1.83 -4.15 -3.13
CA ARG A 84 -0.61 -3.80 -2.38
C ARG A 84 -0.67 -4.35 -0.95
N LEU A 85 -1.75 -4.07 -0.21
CA LEU A 85 -1.93 -4.52 1.16
C LEU A 85 -1.93 -6.05 1.25
N ARG A 86 -2.65 -6.73 0.36
CA ARG A 86 -2.66 -8.19 0.24
C ARG A 86 -1.26 -8.78 0.05
N SER A 87 -0.40 -8.06 -0.68
CA SER A 87 0.95 -8.55 -1.04
C SER A 87 2.00 -8.31 0.06
N ILE A 88 1.80 -7.32 0.92
CA ILE A 88 2.77 -6.96 1.98
C ILE A 88 2.37 -7.45 3.37
N ASN A 89 1.08 -7.70 3.60
CA ASN A 89 0.60 -8.22 4.87
C ASN A 89 1.06 -9.66 5.04
N VAL A 90 1.40 -10.02 6.26
CA VAL A 90 1.89 -11.35 6.61
C VAL A 90 0.81 -12.02 7.45
N ASP A 91 0.30 -13.16 6.96
CA ASP A 91 -0.75 -13.92 7.64
C ASP A 91 -0.20 -14.88 8.70
N ASP A 92 1.12 -15.13 8.71
CA ASP A 92 1.78 -16.16 9.53
C ASP A 92 2.02 -15.74 11.00
N PHE A 93 1.56 -14.54 11.39
CA PHE A 93 1.68 -14.02 12.74
C PHE A 93 0.35 -13.47 13.24
N GLU A 94 -0.09 -13.94 14.40
CA GLU A 94 -1.19 -13.28 15.14
C GLU A 94 -0.78 -11.83 15.46
N PRO A 95 -1.68 -10.84 15.32
CA PRO A 95 -1.38 -9.43 15.62
C PRO A 95 -0.77 -9.23 17.00
N GLU A 96 -1.24 -9.99 18.00
CA GLU A 96 -0.76 -9.97 19.38
C GLU A 96 0.69 -10.45 19.51
N ALA A 97 1.16 -11.34 18.63
CA ALA A 97 2.53 -11.83 18.64
C ALA A 97 3.53 -10.77 18.16
N LEU A 98 3.09 -9.83 17.32
CA LEU A 98 3.88 -8.71 16.79
C LEU A 98 3.70 -7.41 17.59
N ALA A 99 2.75 -7.37 18.53
CA ALA A 99 2.48 -6.18 19.32
C ALA A 99 3.67 -5.80 20.23
N THR A 100 4.02 -4.51 20.26
CA THR A 100 5.04 -4.01 21.18
C THR A 100 4.53 -4.07 22.61
N LYS A 101 5.36 -4.60 23.53
CA LYS A 101 5.02 -4.55 24.96
C LYS A 101 5.00 -3.08 25.41
N PRO A 102 4.01 -2.66 26.21
CA PRO A 102 3.95 -1.28 26.68
C PRO A 102 5.24 -0.95 27.44
N VAL A 103 5.93 0.09 26.97
CA VAL A 103 7.12 0.61 27.65
C VAL A 103 6.66 1.14 29.01
N LYS A 104 7.13 0.52 30.10
CA LYS A 104 6.95 1.07 31.44
C LYS A 104 7.71 2.40 31.49
N LEU A 105 6.97 3.51 31.44
CA LEU A 105 7.53 4.84 31.72
C LEU A 105 8.11 4.80 33.14
N PRO A 106 9.36 5.27 33.36
CA PRO A 106 9.93 5.29 34.70
C PRO A 106 9.05 6.17 35.59
N GLU A 107 8.65 5.63 36.75
CA GLU A 107 7.95 6.41 37.77
C GLU A 107 8.78 7.64 38.11
N LYS A 108 8.14 8.82 38.07
CA LYS A 108 8.75 10.05 38.59
C LYS A 108 9.00 9.84 40.08
N VAL A 109 10.23 9.49 40.44
CA VAL A 109 10.71 9.51 41.82
C VAL A 109 10.52 10.94 42.32
N ARG A 110 9.52 11.16 43.19
CA ARG A 110 9.33 12.43 43.89
C ARG A 110 10.58 12.67 44.73
N LYS A 111 11.26 13.79 44.50
CA LYS A 111 12.28 14.29 45.43
C LYS A 111 11.58 14.60 46.75
N VAL A 112 11.99 13.92 47.82
CA VAL A 112 11.66 14.32 49.18
C VAL A 112 12.66 15.41 49.55
N GLU A 113 12.18 16.66 49.69
CA GLU A 113 12.94 17.73 50.36
C GLU A 113 13.06 17.36 51.84
N ALA A 114 14.29 17.34 52.35
CA ALA A 114 14.58 17.28 53.77
C ALA A 114 15.01 18.67 54.24
N ALA A 115 14.49 19.04 55.41
CA ALA A 115 14.59 20.32 56.11
C ALA A 115 16.01 20.70 56.56
#